data_AF-A0A8J4EEZ3-F1
#
_entry.id   AF-A0A8J4EEZ3-F1
#
_cell.length_a   1.000
_cell.length_b   1.000
_cell.length_c   1.000
_cell.angle_alpha   90.00
_cell.angle_beta   90.00
_cell.angle_gamma   90.00
#
_symmetry.space_group_name_H-M   'P 1'
#
loop_
_entity.id
_entity.type
_entity.pdbx_description
1 polymer ?
#
loop_
_entity_poly.entity_id
_entity_poly.type
_entity_poly.pdbx_seq_one_letter_code
_entity_poly.pdbx_strand_id
1 'polypeptide(L)'
;MLMRTDPFRELDRLTQQFFSGTPAGTWSRPTSMPLDAYRNGDEFVVAFDLPGVAPDAIEVDVERNVLTVKAERRPLDLPDGAQAHLTERPYGVFSRQLFLGDALDTDHIQAAYENGILVLRIPVAEKAKPRKVQVAVEGTQQKKAIDV
;
A
#
# COMPACT_ATOMS: atom_id res chain seq x y z
N MET A 1 37.02 -41.31 -15.43
CA MET A 1 35.70 -40.65 -15.56
C MET A 1 35.80 -39.32 -14.81
N LEU A 2 36.25 -38.26 -15.49
CA LEU A 2 36.49 -36.96 -14.87
C LEU A 2 35.17 -36.21 -14.78
N MET A 3 34.71 -35.95 -13.55
CA MET A 3 33.59 -35.06 -13.29
C MET A 3 34.01 -33.64 -13.69
N ARG A 4 33.52 -33.20 -14.85
CA ARG A 4 33.49 -31.78 -15.24
C ARG A 4 32.42 -31.11 -14.39
N THR A 5 32.80 -30.64 -13.21
CA THR A 5 32.08 -29.56 -12.52
C THR A 5 32.32 -28.30 -13.33
N ASP A 6 31.37 -27.96 -14.19
CA ASP A 6 31.36 -26.71 -14.94
C ASP A 6 30.76 -25.62 -14.05
N PRO A 7 31.56 -24.73 -13.44
CA PRO A 7 31.09 -23.70 -12.51
C PRO A 7 30.16 -22.68 -13.19
N PHE A 8 30.16 -22.66 -14.53
CA PHE A 8 29.31 -21.79 -15.33
C PHE A 8 27.89 -22.33 -15.51
N ARG A 9 27.62 -23.63 -15.27
CA ARG A 9 26.26 -24.19 -15.33
C ARG A 9 25.39 -23.82 -14.14
N GLU A 10 26.00 -23.65 -12.97
CA GLU A 10 25.29 -23.11 -11.80
C GLU A 10 25.00 -21.62 -12.00
N LEU A 11 25.92 -20.89 -12.62
CA LEU A 11 25.70 -19.50 -13.00
C LEU A 11 24.55 -19.41 -14.01
N ASP A 12 24.50 -20.27 -15.04
CA ASP A 12 23.39 -20.34 -16.01
C ASP A 12 22.03 -20.66 -15.39
N ARG A 13 21.98 -21.49 -14.34
CA ARG A 13 20.73 -21.73 -13.58
C ARG A 13 20.33 -20.53 -12.73
N LEU A 14 21.29 -19.85 -12.12
CA LEU A 14 21.06 -18.61 -11.38
C LEU A 14 20.62 -17.48 -12.32
N THR A 15 21.26 -17.33 -13.49
CA THR A 15 20.82 -16.39 -14.52
C THR A 15 19.49 -16.81 -15.12
N GLN A 16 19.18 -18.09 -15.36
CA GLN A 16 17.82 -18.48 -15.80
C GLN A 16 16.75 -18.16 -14.74
N GLN A 17 17.09 -18.20 -13.45
CA GLN A 17 16.19 -17.78 -12.37
C GLN A 17 16.10 -16.25 -12.23
N PHE A 18 17.11 -15.51 -12.69
CA PHE A 18 17.13 -14.03 -12.77
C PHE A 18 16.63 -13.46 -14.13
N PHE A 19 16.70 -14.23 -15.21
CA PHE A 19 16.48 -13.85 -16.62
C PHE A 19 15.38 -14.68 -17.30
N SER A 20 14.60 -15.47 -16.55
CA SER A 20 13.25 -15.89 -16.98
C SER A 20 12.25 -14.71 -16.93
N GLY A 21 12.72 -13.51 -17.28
CA GLY A 21 12.33 -12.94 -18.57
C GLY A 21 11.00 -12.20 -18.61
N THR A 22 10.28 -12.14 -17.50
CA THR A 22 9.22 -11.14 -17.35
C THR A 22 9.18 -10.64 -15.91
N PRO A 23 9.07 -9.32 -15.68
CA PRO A 23 8.90 -8.73 -14.35
C PRO A 23 7.47 -8.98 -13.89
N ALA A 24 7.08 -10.25 -13.86
CA ALA A 24 5.81 -10.70 -13.38
C ALA A 24 5.92 -10.77 -11.85
N GLY A 25 5.26 -9.86 -11.15
CA GLY A 25 5.15 -9.97 -9.70
C GLY A 25 4.57 -11.34 -9.35
N THR A 26 5.20 -12.07 -8.44
CA THR A 26 4.66 -13.35 -7.94
C THR A 26 4.11 -13.13 -6.54
N TRP A 27 3.26 -14.03 -6.05
CA TRP A 27 2.81 -13.99 -4.65
C TRP A 27 3.97 -13.98 -3.65
N SER A 28 5.08 -14.65 -3.96
CA SER A 28 6.30 -14.68 -3.13
C SER A 28 7.20 -13.45 -3.29
N ARG A 29 7.05 -12.70 -4.38
CA ARG A 29 7.82 -11.48 -4.71
C ARG A 29 6.93 -10.51 -5.50
N PRO A 30 5.97 -9.85 -4.86
CA PRO A 30 5.06 -8.95 -5.54
C PRO A 30 5.79 -7.67 -5.98
N THR A 31 5.35 -7.10 -7.10
CA THR A 31 5.89 -5.84 -7.62
C THR A 31 5.29 -4.66 -6.87
N SER A 32 6.04 -3.56 -6.76
CA SER A 32 5.52 -2.34 -6.16
C SER A 32 4.56 -1.62 -7.11
N MET A 33 3.39 -1.20 -6.62
CA MET A 33 2.51 -0.25 -7.32
C MET A 33 2.82 1.20 -6.90
N PRO A 34 2.88 2.17 -7.84
CA PRO A 34 2.94 3.59 -7.52
C PRO A 34 1.70 4.03 -6.72
N LEU A 35 1.88 5.02 -5.84
CA LEU A 35 0.79 5.61 -5.08
C LEU A 35 1.10 7.04 -4.67
N ASP A 36 0.04 7.80 -4.47
CA ASP A 36 0.05 9.10 -3.80
C ASP A 36 -0.75 9.02 -2.51
N ALA A 37 -0.27 9.66 -1.44
CA ALA A 37 -0.95 9.73 -0.17
C ALA A 37 -0.96 11.16 0.37
N TYR A 38 -2.12 11.66 0.77
CA TYR A 38 -2.28 13.03 1.26
C TYR A 38 -3.44 13.14 2.24
N ARG A 39 -3.47 14.24 2.99
CA ARG A 39 -4.58 14.58 3.88
C ARG A 39 -5.49 15.60 3.21
N ASN A 40 -6.79 15.36 3.28
CA ASN A 40 -7.81 16.28 2.81
C ASN A 40 -8.81 16.55 3.94
N GLY A 41 -8.58 17.62 4.71
CA GLY A 41 -9.36 17.93 5.90
C GLY A 41 -9.32 16.81 6.95
N ASP A 42 -10.48 16.18 7.14
CA ASP A 42 -10.70 15.08 8.09
C ASP A 42 -10.56 13.69 7.44
N GLU A 43 -10.02 13.60 6.22
CA GLU A 43 -9.74 12.34 5.54
C GLU A 43 -8.25 12.19 5.24
N PHE A 44 -7.75 10.96 5.35
CA PHE A 44 -6.51 10.51 4.75
C PHE A 44 -6.83 9.78 3.46
N VAL A 45 -6.28 10.24 2.34
CA VAL A 45 -6.58 9.73 1.00
C VAL A 45 -5.32 9.09 0.43
N VAL A 46 -5.48 7.88 -0.12
CA VAL A 46 -4.41 7.15 -0.81
C VAL A 46 -4.91 6.73 -2.18
N ALA A 47 -4.18 7.09 -3.23
CA ALA A 47 -4.48 6.71 -4.61
C ALA A 47 -3.40 5.78 -5.15
N PHE A 48 -3.78 4.64 -5.71
CA PHE A 48 -2.87 3.62 -6.27
C PHE A 48 -3.08 3.49 -7.77
N ASP A 49 -1.98 3.47 -8.53
CA ASP A 49 -2.00 3.24 -9.96
C ASP A 49 -2.06 1.74 -10.25
N LEU A 50 -3.22 1.28 -10.72
CA LEU A 50 -3.52 -0.12 -11.05
C LEU A 50 -4.15 -0.25 -12.47
N PRO A 51 -3.51 0.24 -13.54
CA PRO A 51 -4.10 0.25 -14.87
C PRO A 51 -4.22 -1.16 -15.48
N GLY A 52 -5.45 -1.54 -15.84
CA GLY A 52 -5.75 -2.83 -16.47
C GLY A 52 -5.79 -4.00 -15.49
N VAL A 53 -6.01 -3.72 -14.20
CA VAL A 53 -6.41 -4.69 -13.18
C VAL A 53 -7.93 -4.78 -13.17
N ALA A 54 -8.48 -5.99 -13.08
CA ALA A 54 -9.92 -6.16 -12.94
C ALA A 54 -10.34 -5.87 -11.49
N PRO A 55 -11.49 -5.22 -11.22
CA PRO A 55 -11.88 -4.83 -9.86
C PRO A 55 -11.97 -6.01 -8.87
N ASP A 56 -12.34 -7.19 -9.36
CA ASP A 56 -12.42 -8.45 -8.61
C ASP A 56 -11.03 -9.06 -8.28
N ALA A 57 -9.98 -8.60 -8.96
CA ALA A 57 -8.60 -8.98 -8.71
C ALA A 57 -7.87 -8.00 -7.78
N ILE A 58 -8.60 -7.10 -7.10
CA ILE A 58 -8.07 -6.14 -6.11
C ILE A 58 -8.56 -6.58 -4.72
N GLU A 59 -7.61 -6.82 -3.82
CA GLU A 59 -7.85 -7.11 -2.41
C GLU A 59 -7.34 -5.94 -1.56
N VAL A 60 -8.18 -5.49 -0.63
CA VAL A 60 -7.85 -4.43 0.33
C VAL A 60 -8.16 -4.95 1.72
N ASP A 61 -7.10 -5.13 2.51
CA ASP A 61 -7.17 -5.64 3.87
C ASP A 61 -6.60 -4.62 4.85
N VAL A 62 -7.18 -4.56 6.05
CA VAL A 62 -6.59 -3.81 7.16
C VAL A 62 -6.48 -4.72 8.38
N GLU A 63 -5.24 -4.90 8.85
CA GLU A 63 -4.97 -5.63 10.09
C GLU A 63 -4.04 -4.81 10.98
N ARG A 64 -4.43 -4.56 12.24
CA ARG A 64 -3.60 -3.86 13.24
C ARG A 64 -2.98 -2.56 12.71
N ASN A 65 -3.81 -1.70 12.11
CA ASN A 65 -3.39 -0.43 11.49
C ASN A 65 -2.43 -0.59 10.31
N VAL A 66 -2.33 -1.77 9.71
CA VAL A 66 -1.60 -2.00 8.47
C VAL A 66 -2.58 -2.19 7.34
N LEU A 67 -2.67 -1.20 6.46
CA LEU A 67 -3.42 -1.29 5.21
C LEU A 67 -2.58 -2.04 4.19
N THR A 68 -3.09 -3.18 3.71
CA THR A 68 -2.50 -3.98 2.65
C THR A 68 -3.38 -3.92 1.42
N VAL A 69 -2.82 -3.48 0.30
CA VAL A 69 -3.47 -3.53 -1.01
C VAL A 69 -2.73 -4.55 -1.86
N LYS A 70 -3.45 -5.54 -2.37
CA LYS A 70 -2.96 -6.51 -3.34
C LYS A 70 -3.77 -6.42 -4.62
N ALA A 71 -3.12 -6.61 -5.74
CA ALA A 71 -3.77 -6.56 -7.04
C ALA A 71 -3.10 -7.55 -8.00
N GLU A 72 -3.86 -8.26 -8.82
CA GLU A 72 -3.31 -9.11 -9.87
C GLU A 72 -3.65 -8.57 -11.26
N ARG A 73 -2.62 -8.31 -12.06
CA ARG A 73 -2.77 -7.96 -13.46
C ARG A 73 -2.42 -9.16 -14.33
N ARG A 74 -3.38 -9.65 -15.12
CA ARG A 74 -3.10 -10.74 -16.06
C ARG A 74 -2.25 -10.26 -17.24
N PRO A 75 -1.37 -11.12 -17.79
CA PRO A 75 -0.71 -10.83 -19.06
C PRO A 75 -1.74 -10.65 -20.18
N LEU A 76 -1.34 -9.98 -21.26
CA LEU A 76 -2.20 -9.84 -22.43
C LEU A 76 -2.26 -11.16 -23.20
N ASP A 77 -3.46 -11.63 -23.51
CA ASP A 77 -3.65 -12.76 -24.42
C ASP A 77 -3.37 -12.30 -25.85
N LEU A 78 -2.21 -12.69 -26.37
CA LEU A 78 -1.84 -12.44 -27.76
C LEU A 78 -2.56 -13.45 -28.67
N PRO A 79 -3.12 -13.00 -29.81
CA PRO A 79 -3.72 -13.92 -30.78
C PRO A 79 -2.73 -14.96 -31.29
N ASP A 80 -3.25 -16.12 -31.73
CA ASP A 80 -2.43 -17.17 -32.34
C ASP A 80 -1.61 -16.62 -33.52
N GLY A 81 -0.30 -16.88 -33.50
CA GLY A 81 0.64 -16.41 -34.51
C GLY A 81 1.17 -14.98 -34.31
N ALA A 82 0.71 -14.25 -33.28
CA ALA A 82 1.26 -12.94 -32.95
C ALA A 82 2.63 -13.06 -32.27
N GLN A 83 3.60 -12.26 -32.72
CA GLN A 83 4.93 -12.18 -32.11
C GLN A 83 5.05 -10.89 -31.28
N ALA A 84 5.34 -11.03 -29.98
CA ALA A 84 5.67 -9.88 -29.14
C ALA A 84 7.06 -9.32 -29.52
N HIS A 85 7.10 -8.08 -30.02
CA HIS A 85 8.36 -7.39 -30.29
C HIS A 85 8.92 -6.68 -29.05
N LEU A 86 8.06 -6.24 -28.14
CA LEU A 86 8.42 -5.53 -26.92
C LEU A 86 7.34 -5.68 -25.84
N THR A 87 7.74 -5.95 -24.61
CA THR A 87 6.85 -6.09 -23.45
C THR A 87 7.40 -5.31 -22.26
N GLU A 88 6.91 -4.09 -22.07
CA GLU A 88 7.35 -3.21 -20.95
C GLU A 88 6.32 -3.15 -19.81
N ARG A 89 5.07 -3.52 -20.10
CA ARG A 89 3.97 -3.46 -19.13
C ARG A 89 4.19 -4.54 -18.05
N PRO A 90 4.36 -4.15 -16.78
CA PRO A 90 4.44 -5.14 -15.71
C PRO A 90 3.09 -5.82 -15.57
N TYR A 91 3.11 -7.13 -15.29
CA TYR A 91 1.94 -7.95 -15.00
C TYR A 91 2.24 -8.82 -13.76
N GLY A 92 1.29 -9.65 -13.34
CA GLY A 92 1.38 -10.45 -12.11
C GLY A 92 0.85 -9.71 -10.89
N VAL A 93 1.36 -10.09 -9.72
CA VAL A 93 0.88 -9.63 -8.41
C VAL A 93 1.60 -8.36 -7.97
N PHE A 94 0.83 -7.34 -7.65
CA PHE A 94 1.26 -6.10 -7.02
C PHE A 94 0.84 -6.11 -5.56
N SER A 95 1.69 -5.63 -4.66
CA SER A 95 1.36 -5.52 -3.24
C SER A 95 1.99 -4.28 -2.63
N ARG A 96 1.22 -3.58 -1.79
CA ARG A 96 1.68 -2.46 -0.98
C ARG A 96 1.12 -2.55 0.42
N GLN A 97 1.95 -2.19 1.39
CA GLN A 97 1.56 -2.08 2.78
C GLN A 97 1.84 -0.68 3.26
N LEU A 98 0.88 -0.11 3.98
CA LEU A 98 0.97 1.22 4.58
C LEU A 98 0.62 1.10 6.06
N PHE A 99 1.52 1.62 6.91
CA PHE A 99 1.24 1.78 8.33
C PHE A 99 0.37 3.03 8.52
N LEU A 100 -0.84 2.82 9.01
CA LEU A 100 -1.80 3.86 9.34
C LEU A 100 -1.56 4.33 10.78
N GLY A 101 -1.82 5.60 11.04
CA GLY A 101 -1.78 6.13 12.40
C GLY A 101 -3.05 5.75 13.18
N ASP A 102 -2.92 5.62 14.50
CA ASP A 102 -4.03 5.29 15.42
C ASP A 102 -5.16 6.34 15.43
N ALA A 103 -4.89 7.50 14.83
CA ALA A 103 -5.86 8.58 14.67
C ALA A 103 -6.82 8.37 13.49
N LEU A 104 -6.61 7.33 12.67
CA LEU A 104 -7.47 7.02 11.53
C LEU A 104 -8.53 5.99 11.92
N ASP A 105 -9.73 6.15 11.38
CA ASP A 105 -10.85 5.25 11.54
C ASP A 105 -10.83 4.21 10.42
N THR A 106 -10.21 3.06 10.70
CA THR A 106 -10.06 1.98 9.73
C THR A 106 -11.35 1.19 9.49
N ASP A 107 -12.36 1.34 10.35
CA ASP A 107 -13.63 0.63 10.21
C ASP A 107 -14.53 1.27 9.15
N HIS A 108 -14.27 2.54 8.81
CA HIS A 108 -15.06 3.34 7.87
C HIS A 108 -14.28 3.72 6.60
N ILE A 109 -13.39 2.84 6.14
CA ILE A 109 -12.65 3.03 4.88
C ILE A 109 -13.62 2.97 3.69
N GLN A 110 -13.49 3.94 2.79
CA GLN A 110 -14.19 3.95 1.51
C GLN A 110 -13.20 3.67 0.39
N ALA A 111 -13.59 2.81 -0.55
CA ALA A 111 -12.81 2.48 -1.73
C ALA A 111 -13.58 2.85 -3.00
N ALA A 112 -12.90 3.48 -3.95
CA ALA A 112 -13.40 3.75 -5.29
C ALA A 112 -12.34 3.35 -6.31
N TYR A 113 -12.74 2.68 -7.39
CA TYR A 113 -11.84 2.29 -8.47
C TYR A 113 -12.39 2.77 -9.80
N GLU A 114 -11.65 3.67 -10.45
CA GLU A 114 -12.06 4.26 -11.72
C GLU A 114 -10.83 4.52 -12.60
N ASN A 115 -10.94 4.29 -13.90
CA ASN A 115 -9.90 4.59 -14.90
C ASN A 115 -8.51 4.01 -14.56
N GLY A 116 -8.46 2.87 -13.86
CA GLY A 116 -7.19 2.25 -13.46
C GLY A 116 -6.58 2.81 -12.18
N ILE A 117 -7.29 3.65 -11.44
CA ILE A 117 -6.83 4.25 -10.18
C ILE A 117 -7.73 3.79 -9.04
N LEU A 118 -7.13 3.18 -8.01
CA LEU A 118 -7.81 2.83 -6.76
C LEU A 118 -7.61 3.94 -5.74
N VAL A 119 -8.69 4.58 -5.30
CA VAL A 119 -8.68 5.61 -4.26
C VAL A 119 -9.29 5.06 -2.99
N LEU A 120 -8.49 5.04 -1.92
CA LEU A 120 -8.93 4.73 -0.57
C LEU A 120 -9.03 6.02 0.25
N ARG A 121 -10.17 6.22 0.92
CA ARG A 121 -10.42 7.35 1.82
C ARG A 121 -10.65 6.81 3.22
N ILE A 122 -9.86 7.31 4.16
CA ILE A 122 -9.86 6.86 5.55
C ILE A 122 -10.17 8.07 6.43
N PRO A 123 -11.36 8.12 7.07
CA PRO A 123 -11.69 9.22 7.97
C PRO A 123 -10.73 9.29 9.17
N VAL A 124 -10.54 10.49 9.71
CA VAL A 124 -9.89 10.69 10.99
C VAL A 124 -10.88 10.35 12.10
N ALA A 125 -10.48 9.49 13.03
CA ALA A 125 -11.29 9.05 14.14
C ALA A 125 -11.78 10.26 14.99
N GLU A 126 -13.06 10.26 15.35
CA GLU A 126 -13.68 11.32 16.16
C GLU A 126 -12.95 11.57 17.49
N LYS A 127 -12.36 10.51 18.07
CA LYS A 127 -11.58 10.60 19.32
C LYS A 127 -10.24 11.32 19.12
N ALA A 128 -9.69 11.30 17.92
CA ALA A 128 -8.41 11.92 17.59
C ALA A 128 -8.56 13.38 17.12
N LYS A 129 -9.79 13.88 16.94
CA LYS A 129 -10.03 15.29 16.64
C LYS A 129 -9.58 16.17 17.81
N PRO A 130 -8.87 17.29 17.54
CA PRO A 130 -8.31 18.14 18.58
C PRO A 130 -9.41 18.71 19.47
N ARG A 131 -9.32 18.45 20.78
CA ARG A 131 -10.21 19.03 21.80
C ARG A 131 -9.51 20.23 22.44
N LYS A 132 -10.19 21.38 22.53
CA LYS A 132 -9.67 22.52 23.29
C LYS A 132 -9.76 22.22 24.78
N VAL A 133 -8.63 22.23 25.47
CA VAL A 133 -8.58 22.16 26.93
C VAL A 133 -8.57 23.59 27.47
N GLN A 134 -9.56 23.94 28.28
CA GLN A 134 -9.56 25.21 29.00
C GLN A 134 -8.73 25.04 30.27
N VAL A 135 -7.74 25.92 30.47
CA VAL A 135 -6.94 25.95 31.69
C VAL A 135 -7.69 26.78 32.73
N ALA A 136 -8.13 26.15 33.82
CA ALA A 136 -8.68 26.86 34.97
C ALA A 136 -7.54 27.30 35.90
N VAL A 137 -7.60 28.54 36.38
CA VAL A 137 -6.68 29.06 37.41
C VAL A 137 -7.31 28.77 38.77
N GLU A 138 -6.72 27.86 39.55
CA GLU A 138 -7.13 27.65 40.93
C GLU A 138 -6.73 28.87 41.78
N GLY A 139 -7.74 29.53 42.35
CA GLY A 139 -7.61 30.79 43.06
C GLY A 139 -6.78 30.68 44.34
N THR A 140 -5.78 31.54 44.46
CA THR A 140 -5.01 31.80 45.69
C THR A 140 -5.96 32.31 46.79
N GLN A 141 -6.22 31.49 47.81
CA GLN A 141 -6.90 31.95 49.03
C GLN A 141 -6.00 32.97 49.75
N GLN A 142 -6.34 34.26 49.64
CA GLN A 142 -5.81 35.29 50.52
C GLN A 142 -6.24 35.00 51.96
N LYS A 143 -5.30 34.54 52.79
CA LYS A 143 -5.43 34.62 54.24
C LYS A 143 -5.46 36.11 54.62
N LYS A 144 -6.66 36.64 54.90
CA LYS A 144 -6.82 37.90 55.63
C LYS A 144 -6.27 37.69 57.03
N ALA A 145 -5.14 38.32 57.31
CA ALA A 145 -4.75 38.66 58.68
C ALA A 145 -5.86 39.53 59.28
N ILE A 146 -6.37 39.13 60.43
CA ILE A 146 -7.20 39.97 61.29
C ILE A 146 -6.31 40.28 62.49
N ASP A 147 -5.76 41.50 62.49
CA ASP A 147 -5.35 42.19 63.71
C ASP A 147 -6.63 42.55 64.49
N VAL A 148 -6.64 42.19 65.79
CA VAL A 148 -6.99 42.99 66.99
C VAL A 148 -7.11 42.04 68.19
#